data_AF-A0A846ZV32-F1
#
_entry.id   AF-A0A846ZV32-F1
#
_cell.length_a   1.000
_cell.length_b   1.000
_cell.length_c   1.000
_cell.angle_alpha   90.00
_cell.angle_beta   90.00
_cell.angle_gamma   90.00
#
_symmetry.space_group_name_H-M   'P 1'
#
loop_
_entity.id
_entity.type
_entity.pdbx_description
1 polymer ?
#
loop_
_entity_poly.entity_id
_entity_poly.type
_entity_poly.pdbx_seq_one_letter_code
_entity_poly.pdbx_strand_id
1 'polypeptide(L)'
;MSIIRGILEEEHERLKNLIVFYEKKILECPQGAISIKERGGQKYIYLAYRKDKKVVFDYIGKDVPEERKALCAKLKQRKEYQAKLQQVKKNFREIERSLRGKRT
;
A
#
# COMPACT_ATOMS: atom_id res chain seq x y z
N MET A 1 14.03 -35.12 -8.10
CA MET A 1 12.72 -34.44 -8.13
C MET A 1 12.92 -33.08 -8.77
N SER A 2 12.30 -32.94 -9.95
CA SER A 2 12.20 -31.81 -10.88
C SER A 2 12.76 -30.44 -10.45
N ILE A 3 13.68 -29.90 -11.26
CA ILE A 3 14.15 -28.49 -11.31
C ILE A 3 13.01 -27.49 -11.09
N ILE A 4 11.81 -27.82 -11.59
CA ILE A 4 10.59 -27.02 -11.45
C ILE A 4 10.25 -26.73 -9.98
N ARG A 5 10.47 -27.69 -9.07
CA ARG A 5 10.19 -27.48 -7.64
C ARG A 5 11.15 -26.48 -7.01
N GLY A 6 12.43 -26.53 -7.37
CA GLY A 6 13.43 -25.56 -6.88
C GLY A 6 13.08 -24.14 -7.32
N ILE A 7 12.70 -23.97 -8.59
CA ILE A 7 12.24 -22.67 -9.13
C ILE A 7 11.02 -22.15 -8.37
N LEU A 8 10.04 -23.02 -8.05
CA LEU A 8 8.86 -22.62 -7.29
C LEU A 8 9.18 -22.24 -5.84
N GLU A 9 10.13 -22.90 -5.20
CA GLU A 9 10.59 -22.58 -3.84
C GLU A 9 11.36 -21.24 -3.80
N GLU A 10 12.22 -20.97 -4.78
CA GLU A 10 12.88 -19.68 -4.95
C GLU A 10 11.88 -18.53 -5.18
N GLU A 11 10.91 -18.75 -6.07
CA GLU A 11 9.87 -17.77 -6.36
C GLU A 11 8.96 -17.52 -5.14
N HIS A 12 8.68 -18.56 -4.35
CA HIS A 12 7.93 -18.45 -3.10
C HIS A 12 8.63 -17.49 -2.10
N GLU A 13 9.94 -17.69 -1.86
CA GLU A 13 10.72 -16.81 -0.97
C GLU A 13 10.84 -15.38 -1.55
N ARG A 14 11.01 -15.24 -2.87
CA ARG A 14 11.02 -13.92 -3.54
C ARG A 14 9.71 -13.17 -3.29
N LEU A 15 8.57 -13.81 -3.51
CA LEU A 15 7.25 -13.21 -3.31
C LEU A 15 6.99 -12.87 -1.85
N LYS A 16 7.41 -13.71 -0.91
CA LYS A 16 7.33 -13.45 0.53
C LYS A 16 8.08 -12.18 0.94
N ASN A 17 9.31 -12.01 0.47
CA ASN A 17 10.10 -10.80 0.70
C ASN A 17 9.43 -9.56 0.09
N LEU A 18 8.82 -9.73 -1.08
CA LEU A 18 8.17 -8.65 -1.80
C LEU A 18 6.85 -8.19 -1.14
N ILE A 19 6.14 -9.10 -0.47
CA ILE A 19 5.01 -8.78 0.43
C ILE A 19 5.47 -7.86 1.55
N VAL A 20 6.53 -8.25 2.28
CA VAL A 20 7.07 -7.48 3.41
C VAL A 20 7.55 -6.09 2.94
N PHE A 21 8.19 -6.02 1.77
CA PHE A 21 8.63 -4.77 1.17
C PHE A 21 7.46 -3.81 0.93
N TYR A 22 6.38 -4.26 0.28
CA TYR A 22 5.24 -3.38 0.01
C TYR A 22 4.47 -3.01 1.27
N GLU A 23 4.37 -3.91 2.25
CA GLU A 23 3.77 -3.59 3.55
C GLU A 23 4.52 -2.45 4.26
N LYS A 24 5.86 -2.49 4.27
CA LYS A 24 6.69 -1.39 4.79
C LYS A 24 6.48 -0.09 4.01
N LYS A 25 6.50 -0.14 2.67
CA LYS A 25 6.29 1.06 1.84
C LYS A 25 4.90 1.68 2.02
N ILE A 26 3.87 0.87 2.23
CA ILE A 26 2.52 1.37 2.51
C ILE A 26 2.48 2.06 3.88
N LEU A 27 3.18 1.52 4.89
CA LEU A 27 3.29 2.11 6.23
C LEU A 27 4.01 3.47 6.21
N GLU A 28 5.06 3.63 5.40
CA GLU A 28 5.79 4.90 5.21
C GLU A 28 4.96 5.99 4.51
N CYS A 29 3.92 5.60 3.75
CA CYS A 29 3.09 6.55 3.02
C CYS A 29 1.98 7.13 3.90
N PRO A 30 1.55 8.39 3.69
CA PRO A 30 0.41 8.97 4.40
C PRO A 30 -0.88 8.17 4.17
N GLN A 31 -1.73 8.08 5.20
CA GLN A 31 -3.02 7.39 5.12
C GLN A 31 -4.15 8.38 4.86
N GLY A 32 -5.19 7.93 4.15
CA GLY A 32 -6.44 8.66 4.00
C GLY A 32 -6.60 9.39 2.67
N ALA A 33 -7.39 10.45 2.70
CA ALA A 33 -7.68 11.32 1.58
C ALA A 33 -7.45 12.79 1.97
N ILE A 34 -7.11 13.62 1.00
CA ILE A 34 -6.98 15.06 1.20
C ILE A 34 -8.36 15.67 1.40
N SER A 35 -8.53 16.42 2.47
CA SER A 35 -9.71 17.23 2.77
C SER A 35 -9.27 18.69 2.92
N ILE A 36 -9.82 19.56 2.08
CA ILE A 36 -9.54 20.99 2.14
C ILE A 36 -10.62 21.67 2.99
N LYS A 37 -10.22 22.49 3.94
CA LYS A 37 -11.13 23.28 4.77
C LYS A 37 -10.76 24.75 4.69
N GLU A 38 -11.77 25.61 4.59
CA GLU A 38 -11.60 27.06 4.58
C GLU A 38 -11.88 27.64 5.95
N ARG A 39 -11.00 28.50 6.45
CA ARG A 39 -11.15 29.23 7.72
C ARG A 39 -10.57 30.64 7.57
N GLY A 40 -11.39 31.66 7.83
CA GLY A 40 -10.96 33.06 7.74
C GLY A 40 -10.42 33.45 6.36
N GLY A 41 -11.04 32.95 5.28
CA GLY A 41 -10.62 33.20 3.89
C GLY A 41 -9.36 32.45 3.44
N GLN A 42 -8.78 31.60 4.30
CA GLN A 42 -7.61 30.78 3.96
C GLN A 42 -7.98 29.29 3.87
N LYS A 43 -7.36 28.59 2.92
CA LYS A 43 -7.55 27.15 2.72
C LYS A 43 -6.45 26.36 3.42
N TYR A 44 -6.85 25.24 3.99
CA TYR A 44 -6.01 24.38 4.80
C TYR A 44 -6.19 22.92 4.40
N ILE A 45 -5.08 22.19 4.35
CA ILE A 45 -5.03 20.77 3.99
C ILE A 45 -5.15 19.93 5.27
N TYR A 46 -6.05 18.96 5.23
CA TYR A 46 -6.19 17.91 6.23
C TYR A 46 -6.09 16.53 5.57
N LEU A 47 -5.54 15.55 6.27
CA LEU A 47 -5.67 14.13 5.93
C LEU A 47 -6.85 13.53 6.68
N ALA A 48 -7.86 13.12 5.93
CA ALA A 48 -9.02 12.42 6.45
C ALA A 48 -8.80 10.91 6.35
N TYR A 49 -8.76 10.21 7.49
CA TYR A 49 -8.68 8.76 7.54
C TYR A 49 -9.51 8.19 8.69
N ARG A 50 -9.84 6.91 8.57
CA ARG A 50 -10.54 6.20 9.64
C ARG A 50 -9.52 5.54 10.56
N LYS A 51 -9.59 5.88 11.85
CA LYS A 51 -8.85 5.21 12.92
C LYS A 51 -9.89 4.54 13.82
N ASP A 52 -9.89 3.22 13.80
CA ASP A 52 -10.90 2.40 14.47
C ASP A 52 -12.33 2.79 14.07
N LYS A 53 -13.13 3.26 15.02
CA LYS A 53 -14.54 3.65 14.80
C LYS A 53 -14.70 5.13 14.47
N LYS A 54 -13.63 5.94 14.47
CA LYS A 54 -13.69 7.40 14.31
C LYS A 54 -13.01 7.86 13.02
N VAL A 55 -13.55 8.93 12.43
CA VAL A 55 -12.89 9.66 11.33
C VAL A 55 -12.02 10.74 11.96
N VAL A 56 -10.73 10.71 11.63
CA VAL A 56 -9.72 11.67 12.10
C VAL A 56 -9.35 12.58 10.94
N PHE A 57 -9.16 13.87 11.25
CA PHE A 57 -8.68 14.88 10.31
C PHE A 57 -7.37 15.46 10.82
N ASP A 58 -6.25 14.96 10.32
CA ASP A 58 -4.93 15.46 10.71
C ASP A 58 -4.59 16.71 9.91
N TYR A 59 -4.26 17.79 10.61
CA TYR A 59 -3.85 19.04 9.98
C TYR A 59 -2.45 18.89 9.36
N ILE A 60 -2.33 19.23 8.08
CA ILE A 60 -1.05 19.19 7.35
C ILE A 60 -0.46 20.59 7.23
N GLY A 61 -1.28 21.60 6.92
CA GLY A 61 -0.78 22.94 6.65
C GLY A 61 -1.75 23.79 5.84
N LYS A 62 -1.24 24.91 5.33
CA LYS A 62 -1.95 25.76 4.36
C LYS A 62 -2.05 25.05 3.00
N ASP A 63 -3.06 25.39 2.21
CA ASP A 63 -3.20 24.87 0.85
C ASP A 63 -2.22 25.56 -0.10
N VAL A 64 -0.97 25.08 -0.08
CA VAL A 64 0.04 25.46 -1.06
C VAL A 64 -0.03 24.48 -2.24
N PRO A 65 -0.18 24.94 -3.49
CA PRO A 65 -0.36 24.06 -4.65
C PRO A 65 0.73 23.00 -4.82
N GLU A 66 1.99 23.34 -4.52
CA GLU A 66 3.13 22.43 -4.62
C GLU A 66 3.08 21.33 -3.55
N GLU A 67 2.85 21.70 -2.30
CA GLU A 67 2.70 20.74 -1.19
C GLU A 67 1.51 19.81 -1.42
N ARG A 68 0.40 20.36 -1.94
CA ARG A 68 -0.79 19.57 -2.29
C ARG A 68 -0.48 18.56 -3.39
N LYS A 69 0.26 18.96 -4.44
CA LYS A 69 0.68 18.04 -5.52
C LYS A 69 1.59 16.95 -4.98
N ALA A 70 2.56 17.30 -4.15
CA ALA A 70 3.46 16.32 -3.52
C ALA A 70 2.70 15.33 -2.64
N LEU A 71 1.73 15.80 -1.85
CA LEU A 71 0.88 14.96 -1.01
C LEU A 71 -0.02 14.03 -1.85
N CYS A 72 -0.64 14.56 -2.91
CA CYS A 72 -1.40 13.76 -3.88
C CYS A 72 -0.54 12.64 -4.49
N ALA A 73 0.70 12.94 -4.87
CA ALA A 73 1.62 11.96 -5.45
C ALA A 73 1.93 10.84 -4.45
N LYS A 74 2.21 11.17 -3.18
CA LYS A 74 2.43 10.17 -2.11
C LYS A 74 1.20 9.28 -1.88
N LEU A 75 0.00 9.85 -1.88
CA LEU A 75 -1.24 9.09 -1.73
C LEU A 75 -1.52 8.18 -2.94
N LYS A 76 -1.21 8.65 -4.16
CA LYS A 76 -1.30 7.82 -5.37
C LYS A 76 -0.32 6.65 -5.31
N GLN A 77 0.93 6.91 -4.93
CA GLN A 77 1.96 5.90 -4.75
C GLN A 77 1.55 4.84 -3.72
N ARG A 78 0.91 5.24 -2.62
CA ARG A 78 0.34 4.30 -1.64
C ARG A 78 -0.68 3.35 -2.28
N LYS A 79 -1.60 3.87 -3.10
CA LYS A 79 -2.61 3.05 -3.81
C LYS A 79 -1.94 2.08 -4.77
N GLU A 80 -0.91 2.52 -5.49
CA GLU A 80 -0.14 1.65 -6.38
C GLU A 80 0.56 0.53 -5.61
N TYR A 81 1.17 0.81 -4.46
CA TYR A 81 1.75 -0.22 -3.60
C TYR A 81 0.70 -1.19 -3.05
N GLN A 82 -0.48 -0.71 -2.66
CA GLN A 82 -1.59 -1.57 -2.23
C GLN A 82 -2.05 -2.51 -3.35
N ALA A 83 -2.19 -2.00 -4.58
CA ALA A 83 -2.55 -2.83 -5.74
C ALA A 83 -1.48 -3.89 -6.04
N LYS A 84 -0.20 -3.50 -6.02
CA LYS A 84 0.92 -4.44 -6.20
C LYS A 84 0.97 -5.48 -5.09
N LEU A 85 0.77 -5.09 -3.82
CA LEU A 85 0.70 -6.02 -2.70
C LEU A 85 -0.43 -7.04 -2.88
N GLN A 86 -1.61 -6.61 -3.32
CA GLN A 86 -2.71 -7.52 -3.61
C GLN A 86 -2.35 -8.54 -4.70
N GLN A 87 -1.72 -8.08 -5.79
CA GLN A 87 -1.28 -8.97 -6.86
C GLN A 87 -0.23 -9.98 -6.37
N VAL A 88 0.76 -9.53 -5.61
CA VAL A 88 1.82 -10.40 -5.08
C VAL A 88 1.26 -11.43 -4.11
N LYS A 89 0.28 -11.05 -3.27
CA LYS A 89 -0.42 -12.00 -2.39
C LYS A 89 -1.23 -13.04 -3.18
N LYS A 90 -1.78 -12.69 -4.36
CA LYS A 90 -2.43 -13.67 -5.24
C LYS A 90 -1.40 -14.65 -5.81
N ASN A 91 -0.32 -14.14 -6.40
CA ASN A 91 0.76 -14.96 -6.95
C ASN A 91 1.34 -15.89 -5.89
N PHE A 92 1.56 -15.39 -4.67
CA PHE A 92 2.08 -16.18 -3.55
C PHE A 92 1.17 -17.37 -3.22
N ARG A 93 -0.15 -17.16 -3.17
CA ARG A 93 -1.14 -18.23 -2.95
C ARG A 93 -1.16 -19.25 -4.09
N GLU A 94 -0.96 -18.82 -5.33
CA GLU A 94 -0.87 -19.72 -6.48
C GLU A 94 0.37 -20.61 -6.40
N ILE A 95 1.53 -20.05 -6.07
CA ILE A 95 2.76 -20.80 -5.84
C ILE A 95 2.60 -21.78 -4.67
N GLU A 96 2.01 -21.36 -3.55
CA GLU A 96 1.72 -22.25 -2.42
C GLU A 96 0.84 -23.44 -2.83
N ARG A 97 -0.21 -23.20 -3.65
CA ARG A 97 -1.08 -24.28 -4.15
C ARG A 97 -0.30 -25.25 -5.03
N SER A 98 0.53 -24.74 -5.95
CA SER A 98 1.36 -25.56 -6.84
C SER A 98 2.37 -26.40 -6.07
N LEU A 99 2.95 -25.88 -4.99
CA LEU A 99 3.84 -26.63 -4.10
C LEU A 99 3.11 -27.70 -3.28
N ARG A 100 1.86 -27.44 -2.85
CA ARG A 100 1.03 -28.37 -2.05
C ARG A 100 0.34 -29.45 -2.88
N GLY A 101 0.10 -29.22 -4.17
CA GLY A 101 -0.62 -30.12 -5.10
C GLY A 101 0.01 -31.49 -5.36
N LYS A 102 1.03 -31.89 -4.59
CA LYS A 102 1.67 -33.21 -4.63
C LYS A 102 1.31 -34.08 -3.42
N ARG A 103 0.03 -34.11 -3.05
CA ARG A 103 -0.57 -35.09 -2.13
C ARG A 103 -1.82 -35.71 -2.75
N THR A 104 -1.63 -36.43 -3.86
CA THR A 104 -2.46 -37.53 -4.35
C THR A 104 -1.62 -38.30 -5.35
#